data_AF-A0A1U7P4T1-F1
#
_entry.id   AF-A0A1U7P4T1-F1
#
_cell.length_a   1.000
_cell.length_b   1.000
_cell.length_c   1.000
_cell.angle_alpha   90.00
_cell.angle_beta   90.00
_cell.angle_gamma   90.00
#
_symmetry.space_group_name_H-M   'P 1'
#
loop_
_entity.id
_entity.type
_entity.pdbx_description
1 polymer ?
#
loop_
_entity_poly.entity_id
_entity_poly.type
_entity_poly.pdbx_seq_one_letter_code
_entity_poly.pdbx_strand_id
1 'polypeptide(L)' 'MIRRPARSRLARLRRLHALALFSELSADPCTPERRTRARRSDRIARACRMELNRMAAA' A
#
# COMPACT_ATOMS: atom_id res chain seq x y z
N MET A 1 -14.76 -24.37 8.08
CA MET A 1 -14.72 -23.07 7.36
C MET A 1 -13.76 -22.14 8.09
N ILE A 2 -12.58 -21.87 7.54
CA ILE A 2 -11.60 -20.96 8.16
C ILE A 2 -12.15 -19.54 8.02
N ARG A 3 -12.78 -19.00 9.08
CA ARG A 3 -13.14 -17.58 9.18
C ARG A 3 -11.84 -16.79 9.06
N ARG A 4 -11.55 -16.24 7.88
CA ARG A 4 -10.44 -15.30 7.73
C ARG A 4 -10.71 -14.17 8.72
N PRO A 5 -9.78 -13.86 9.65
CA PRO A 5 -9.96 -12.72 10.53
C PRO A 5 -10.24 -11.52 9.64
N ALA A 6 -11.25 -10.72 10.00
CA ALA A 6 -11.60 -9.50 9.29
C ALA A 6 -10.38 -8.57 9.34
N ARG A 7 -9.47 -8.74 8.37
CA ARG A 7 -8.23 -7.97 8.28
C ARG A 7 -8.68 -6.53 8.14
N SER A 8 -8.42 -5.73 9.18
CA SER A 8 -8.80 -4.32 9.23
C SER A 8 -8.38 -3.65 7.92
N ARG A 9 -9.14 -2.65 7.50
CA ARG A 9 -8.87 -1.90 6.26
C ARG A 9 -7.40 -1.44 6.21
N LEU A 10 -6.86 -0.98 7.33
CA LEU A 10 -5.45 -0.67 7.52
C LEU A 10 -4.51 -1.85 7.23
N ALA A 11 -4.79 -3.04 7.76
CA ALA A 11 -3.97 -4.23 7.51
C ALA A 11 -4.00 -4.67 6.04
N ARG A 12 -5.10 -4.41 5.32
CA ARG A 12 -5.17 -4.65 3.86
C ARG A 12 -4.34 -3.62 3.09
N LEU A 13 -4.45 -2.34 3.44
CA LEU A 13 -3.68 -1.26 2.83
C LEU A 13 -2.16 -1.44 3.04
N ARG A 14 -1.74 -1.84 4.25
CA ARG A 14 -0.33 -2.13 4.56
C ARG A 14 0.24 -3.25 3.68
N ARG A 15 -0.51 -4.34 3.48
CA ARG A 15 -0.07 -5.42 2.57
C ARG A 15 0.02 -4.95 1.13
N LEU A 16 -0.96 -4.16 0.67
CA LEU A 16 -0.97 -3.63 -0.68
C LEU A 16 0.22 -2.67 -0.91
N HIS A 17 0.55 -1.85 0.09
CA HIS A 17 1.71 -0.96 0.04
C HIS A 17 3.01 -1.75 -0.09
N ALA A 18 3.20 -2.80 0.72
CA ALA A 18 4.39 -3.64 0.64
C ALA A 18 4.56 -4.27 -0.76
N LEU A 19 3.47 -4.79 -1.34
CA LEU A 19 3.49 -5.34 -2.70
C LEU A 19 3.80 -4.29 -3.78
N ALA A 20 3.23 -3.09 -3.65
CA ALA A 20 3.47 -2.01 -4.60
C ALA A 20 4.90 -1.48 -4.52
N LEU A 21 5.44 -1.34 -3.31
CA LEU A 21 6.83 -0.94 -3.07
C LEU A 21 7.79 -1.99 -3.61
N PHE A 22 7.53 -3.27 -3.37
CA PHE A 22 8.33 -4.35 -3.94
C PHE A 22 8.32 -4.30 -5.47
N SER A 23 7.14 -4.14 -6.07
CA SER A 23 7.01 -4.02 -7.53
C SER A 23 7.78 -2.84 -8.12
N GLU A 24 7.86 -1.72 -7.39
CA GLU A 24 8.67 -0.56 -7.76
C GLU A 24 10.17 -0.86 -7.67
N LEU A 25 10.63 -1.46 -6.56
CA LEU A 25 12.04 -1.79 -6.33
C LEU A 25 12.56 -2.87 -7.29
N SER A 26 11.69 -3.77 -7.74
CA SER A 26 12.02 -4.77 -8.76
C SER A 26 11.93 -4.24 -10.19
N ALA A 27 11.53 -2.97 -10.40
CA ALA A 27 11.53 -2.35 -11.71
C ALA A 27 12.90 -1.74 -12.04
N ASP A 28 13.25 -1.74 -13.33
CA ASP A 28 14.48 -1.08 -13.79
C ASP A 28 14.50 0.41 -13.39
N PRO A 29 15.60 0.90 -12.82
CA PRO A 29 15.67 2.19 -12.12
C PRO A 29 15.38 3.39 -13.03
N CYS A 30 15.63 3.27 -14.33
CA CYS A 30 15.54 4.38 -15.28
C CYS A 30 14.30 4.31 -16.18
N THR A 31 13.32 3.45 -15.87
CA THR A 31 12.16 3.24 -16.74
C THR A 31 10.95 4.13 -16.39
N PRO A 32 10.17 4.59 -17.38
CA PRO A 32 8.87 5.23 -17.15
C PRO A 32 7.91 4.38 -16.30
N GLU A 33 8.02 3.06 -16.42
CA GLU A 33 7.28 2.06 -15.65
C GLU A 33 7.57 2.19 -14.16
N ARG A 34 8.84 2.38 -13.77
CA ARG A 34 9.21 2.62 -12.37
C ARG A 34 8.54 3.87 -11.82
N ARG A 35 8.49 4.97 -12.57
CA ARG A 35 7.78 6.20 -12.15
C ARG A 35 6.30 5.94 -11.91
N THR A 36 5.67 5.15 -12.78
CA THR A 36 4.25 4.78 -12.64
C THR A 36 4.02 3.90 -11.41
N ARG A 37 4.92 2.95 -11.14
CA ARG A 37 4.88 2.08 -9.95
C ARG A 37 5.11 2.88 -8.66
N ALA A 38 6.06 3.83 -8.65
CA ALA A 38 6.28 4.75 -7.53
C ALA A 38 5.03 5.57 -7.21
N ARG A 39 4.41 6.18 -8.23
CA ARG A 39 3.13 6.91 -8.06
C ARG A 39 2.01 6.04 -7.49
N ARG A 40 2.01 4.74 -7.78
CA ARG A 40 1.05 3.78 -7.21
C ARG A 40 1.37 3.49 -5.75
N SER A 41 2.64 3.20 -5.44
CA SER A 41 3.15 3.00 -4.07
C SER A 41 2.78 4.19 -3.17
N ASP A 42 3.07 5.41 -3.63
CA ASP A 42 2.75 6.66 -2.93
C ASP A 42 1.26 6.86 -2.66
N ARG A 43 0.40 6.53 -3.63
CA ARG A 43 -1.06 6.61 -3.46
C ARG A 43 -1.54 5.67 -2.36
N ILE A 44 -0.97 4.46 -2.29
CA ILE A 44 -1.33 3.50 -1.25
C ILE A 44 -0.76 3.94 0.11
N ALA A 45 0.47 4.47 0.14
CA ALA A 45 1.06 5.05 1.35
C ALA A 45 0.22 6.20 1.92
N ARG A 46 -0.29 7.09 1.06
CA ARG A 46 -1.26 8.13 1.44
C ARG A 46 -2.54 7.54 2.03
N ALA A 47 -3.11 6.51 1.39
CA ALA A 47 -4.30 5.83 1.91
C ALA A 47 -4.06 5.18 3.29
N CYS A 48 -2.90 4.56 3.51
CA CYS A 48 -2.50 4.05 4.83
C CYS A 48 -2.49 5.16 5.89
N ARG A 49 -1.89 6.32 5.58
CA ARG A 49 -1.83 7.46 6.51
C ARG A 49 -3.22 8.02 6.83
N MET A 50 -4.07 8.18 5.83
CA MET A 50 -5.45 8.63 6.05
C MET A 50 -6.24 7.65 6.95
N GLU A 51 -6.06 6.34 6.75
CA GLU A 51 -6.70 5.33 7.59
C GLU A 51 -6.20 5.37 9.04
N LEU A 52 -4.88 5.53 9.25
CA LEU A 52 -4.30 5.70 10.58
C LEU A 52 -4.85 6.94 11.28
N ASN A 53 -4.91 8.08 10.59
CA ASN A 53 -5.45 9.32 11.14
C ASN A 53 -6.94 9.17 11.50
N ARG A 54 -7.72 8.47 10.65
CA ARG A 54 -9.13 8.18 10.94
C ARG A 54 -9.30 7.29 12.17
N MET A 55 -8.42 6.31 12.36
CA MET A 55 -8.45 5.44 13.54
C MET A 55 -7.99 6.16 14.81
N ALA A 56 -7.07 7.12 14.71
CA ALA A 56 -6.61 7.92 15.85
C ALA A 56 -7.61 9.00 16.27
N ALA A 57 -8.48 9.44 15.35
CA ALA A 57 -9.54 10.41 15.60
C ALA A 57 -10.88 9.78 16.02
N ALA A 58 -10.95 8.45 16.10
CA ALA A 58 -12.12 7.67 16.52
C ALA A 58 -11.91 7.13 17.94
#